data_AF-A0A419J887-F1
#
_entry.id   AF-A0A419J887-F1
#
_cell.length_a   1.000
_cell.length_b   1.000
_cell.length_c   1.000
_cell.angle_alpha   90.00
_cell.angle_beta   90.00
_cell.angle_gamma   90.00
#
_symmetry.space_group_name_H-M   'P 1'
#
loop_
_entity.id
_entity.type
_entity.pdbx_description
1 polymer ?
#
loop_
_entity_poly.entity_id
_entity_poly.type
_entity_poly.pdbx_seq_one_letter_code
_entity_poly.pdbx_strand_id
1 'polypeptide(L)'
;MEELITKIVEKFRIFWKNYIFQSFLAALTMFLVLLFLSLEHAVIIASIGATAFIVFAMPKNVTAKPRNVVGGHLVGLISGSLCALIPHPSFSAAVIYSFAVGLSIFIMVATDTEHPPASGTALGVAITGFSVNVAIAVIASAIVLSLVHYFLKPYLKDLV
;
A
#
# COMPACT_ATOMS: atom_id res chain seq x y z
N MET A 1 0.55 29.42 13.63
CA MET A 1 1.72 28.78 12.99
C MET A 1 2.73 28.34 14.04
N GLU A 2 3.14 29.21 14.96
CA GLU A 2 4.05 28.88 16.07
C GLU A 2 3.54 27.74 16.98
N GLU A 3 2.26 27.78 17.38
CA GLU A 3 1.66 26.72 18.19
C GLU A 3 1.67 25.33 17.53
N LEU A 4 1.51 25.28 16.20
CA LEU A 4 1.56 24.03 15.44
C LEU A 4 2.99 23.46 15.44
N ILE A 5 3.99 24.33 15.24
CA ILE A 5 5.41 23.93 15.25
C ILE A 5 5.79 23.38 16.63
N THR A 6 5.37 24.05 17.71
CA THR A 6 5.62 23.58 19.08
C THR A 6 5.04 22.19 19.31
N LYS A 7 3.79 21.95 18.90
CA LYS A 7 3.14 20.63 18.98
C LYS A 7 3.88 19.55 18.20
N ILE A 8 4.37 19.86 17.00
CA ILE A 8 5.15 18.91 16.17
C ILE A 8 6.47 18.55 16.86
N VAL A 9 7.21 19.55 17.35
CA VAL A 9 8.51 19.36 18.02
C VAL A 9 8.34 18.55 19.29
N GLU A 10 7.30 18.83 20.07
CA GLU A 10 7.01 18.12 21.32
C GLU A 10 6.61 16.66 21.06
N LYS A 11 5.72 16.41 20.09
CA LYS A 11 5.37 15.05 19.63
C LYS A 11 6.62 14.28 19.22
N PHE A 12 7.49 14.89 18.41
CA PHE A 12 8.74 14.27 17.97
C PHE A 12 9.65 13.95 19.15
N ARG A 13 9.85 14.89 20.09
CA ARG A 13 10.68 14.69 21.28
C ARG A 13 10.20 13.52 22.14
N ILE A 14 8.89 13.36 22.29
CA ILE A 14 8.29 12.29 23.09
C ILE A 14 8.43 10.93 22.38
N PHE A 15 8.16 10.88 21.06
CA PHE A 15 8.08 9.63 20.30
C PHE A 15 9.30 9.32 19.43
N TRP A 16 10.43 10.02 19.57
CA TRP A 16 11.58 9.89 18.65
C TRP A 16 12.07 8.43 18.46
N LYS A 17 12.04 7.61 19.53
CA LYS A 17 12.37 6.18 19.45
C LYS A 17 11.39 5.42 18.54
N ASN A 18 10.09 5.74 18.62
CA ASN A 18 9.07 5.18 17.74
C ASN A 18 9.26 5.64 16.29
N TYR A 19 9.63 6.90 16.05
CA TYR A 19 9.98 7.38 14.71
C TYR A 19 11.09 6.54 14.09
N ILE A 20 12.21 6.34 14.81
CA ILE A 20 13.34 5.54 14.32
C ILE A 20 12.92 4.07 14.12
N PHE A 21 12.27 3.46 15.12
CA PHE A 21 11.88 2.06 15.07
C PHE A 21 10.88 1.76 13.93
N GLN A 22 9.82 2.57 13.80
CA GLN A 22 8.78 2.39 12.77
C GLN A 22 9.33 2.67 11.38
N SER A 23 10.22 3.66 11.23
CA SER A 23 10.90 3.93 9.95
C SER A 23 11.85 2.80 9.58
N PHE A 24 12.57 2.22 10.55
CA PHE A 24 13.42 1.06 10.31
C PHE A 24 12.63 -0.16 9.85
N LEU A 25 11.47 -0.45 10.46
CA LEU A 25 10.59 -1.53 10.02
C LEU A 25 10.06 -1.32 8.59
N ALA A 26 9.70 -0.08 8.25
CA ALA A 26 9.31 0.27 6.88
C ALA A 26 10.46 0.06 5.89
N ALA A 27 11.67 0.50 6.23
CA ALA A 27 12.87 0.31 5.41
C ALA A 27 13.21 -1.16 5.21
N LEU A 28 13.18 -1.97 6.29
CA LEU A 28 13.39 -3.41 6.22
C LEU A 28 12.35 -4.10 5.33
N THR A 29 11.08 -3.71 5.46
CA THR A 29 10.01 -4.25 4.61
C THR A 29 10.27 -3.94 3.14
N MET A 30 10.59 -2.69 2.82
CA MET A 30 10.87 -2.28 1.43
C MET A 30 12.13 -2.93 0.87
N PHE A 31 13.17 -3.10 1.69
CA PHE A 31 14.35 -3.84 1.30
C PHE A 31 13.99 -5.27 0.89
N LEU A 32 13.22 -5.99 1.71
CA LEU A 32 12.77 -7.35 1.39
C LEU A 32 11.94 -7.40 0.11
N VAL A 33 10.99 -6.48 -0.08
CA VAL A 33 10.17 -6.40 -1.30
C VAL A 33 11.02 -6.20 -2.55
N LEU A 34 12.03 -5.32 -2.47
CA LEU A 34 12.94 -5.01 -3.57
C LEU A 34 13.92 -6.14 -3.91
N LEU A 35 14.09 -7.15 -3.06
CA LEU A 35 14.85 -8.36 -3.41
C LEU A 35 14.10 -9.27 -4.39
N PHE A 36 12.76 -9.18 -4.44
CA PHE A 36 11.93 -10.07 -5.26
C PHE A 36 11.25 -9.37 -6.45
N LEU A 37 11.05 -8.04 -6.38
CA LEU A 37 10.44 -7.25 -7.47
C LEU A 37 11.48 -6.41 -8.21
N SER A 38 11.46 -6.48 -9.54
CA SER A 38 12.24 -5.60 -10.41
C SER A 38 11.64 -4.19 -10.49
N LEU A 39 12.46 -3.19 -10.84
CA LEU A 39 12.01 -1.80 -11.01
C LEU A 39 11.02 -1.60 -12.16
N GLU A 40 10.85 -2.58 -13.04
CA GLU A 40 9.76 -2.61 -14.02
C GLU A 40 8.38 -2.49 -13.34
N HIS A 41 8.26 -2.97 -12.10
CA HIS A 41 7.05 -2.93 -11.30
C HIS A 41 7.02 -1.75 -10.31
N ALA A 42 7.71 -0.64 -10.64
CA ALA A 42 7.88 0.51 -9.74
C ALA A 42 6.57 1.04 -9.14
N VAL A 43 5.48 1.05 -9.90
CA VAL A 43 4.15 1.50 -9.42
C VAL A 43 3.63 0.59 -8.30
N ILE A 44 3.85 -0.73 -8.42
CA ILE A 44 3.43 -1.72 -7.43
C ILE A 44 4.34 -1.64 -6.20
N ILE A 45 5.65 -1.47 -6.39
CA ILE A 45 6.60 -1.24 -5.30
C ILE A 45 6.22 0.02 -4.51
N ALA A 46 5.90 1.12 -5.20
CA ALA A 46 5.45 2.36 -4.57
C ALA A 46 4.13 2.17 -3.81
N SER A 47 3.20 1.39 -4.36
CA SER A 47 1.97 0.98 -3.69
C SER A 47 2.26 0.24 -2.38
N ILE A 48 3.12 -0.78 -2.38
CA ILE A 48 3.52 -1.49 -1.15
C ILE A 48 4.25 -0.56 -0.17
N GLY A 49 5.06 0.38 -0.66
CA GLY A 49 5.70 1.41 0.17
C GLY A 49 4.69 2.32 0.87
N ALA A 50 3.62 2.72 0.19
CA ALA A 50 2.53 3.45 0.80
C ALA A 50 1.75 2.61 1.83
N THR A 51 1.58 1.30 1.58
CA THR A 51 1.03 0.35 2.57
C THR A 51 1.89 0.30 3.82
N ALA A 52 3.21 0.14 3.66
CA ALA A 52 4.15 0.13 4.77
C ALA A 52 4.09 1.45 5.56
N PHE A 53 4.01 2.59 4.85
CA PHE A 53 3.82 3.89 5.49
C PHE A 53 2.54 3.94 6.34
N ILE A 54 1.39 3.51 5.80
CA ILE A 54 0.13 3.51 6.57
C ILE A 54 0.24 2.57 7.78
N VAL A 55 0.72 1.35 7.58
CA VAL A 55 0.84 0.33 8.63
C VAL A 55 1.76 0.79 9.75
N PHE A 56 2.89 1.41 9.43
CA PHE A 56 3.87 1.80 10.43
C PHE A 56 3.67 3.21 10.96
N ALA A 57 3.30 4.21 10.16
CA ALA A 57 3.15 5.59 10.62
C ALA A 57 1.76 5.92 11.16
N MET A 58 0.72 5.20 10.72
CA MET A 58 -0.68 5.38 11.12
C MET A 58 -1.34 4.04 11.52
N PRO A 59 -0.73 3.25 12.43
CA PRO A 59 -1.18 1.89 12.76
C PRO A 59 -2.64 1.82 13.25
N LYS A 60 -3.18 2.89 13.86
CA LYS A 60 -4.59 2.88 14.33
C LYS A 60 -5.60 3.25 13.24
N ASN A 61 -5.16 3.61 12.04
CA ASN A 61 -6.06 3.95 10.94
C ASN A 61 -6.90 2.73 10.53
N VAL A 62 -8.17 2.95 10.19
CA VAL A 62 -9.05 1.90 9.67
C VAL A 62 -8.49 1.23 8.42
N THR A 63 -7.77 1.97 7.58
CA THR A 63 -7.15 1.46 6.35
C THR A 63 -5.90 0.60 6.62
N ALA A 64 -5.32 0.68 7.82
CA ALA A 64 -4.20 -0.16 8.26
C ALA A 64 -4.63 -1.53 8.78
N LYS A 65 -5.94 -1.76 8.98
CA LYS A 65 -6.45 -3.04 9.47
C LYS A 65 -6.04 -4.18 8.51
N PRO A 66 -5.66 -5.36 9.01
CA PRO A 66 -5.30 -6.51 8.18
C PRO A 66 -6.30 -6.85 7.07
N ARG A 67 -7.60 -6.77 7.37
CA ARG A 67 -8.69 -6.98 6.39
C ARG A 67 -8.60 -5.99 5.23
N ASN A 68 -8.37 -4.72 5.53
CA ASN A 68 -8.30 -3.65 4.53
C ASN A 68 -7.02 -3.79 3.70
N VAL A 69 -5.87 -4.04 4.33
CA VAL A 69 -4.59 -4.23 3.62
C VAL A 69 -4.66 -5.40 2.64
N VAL A 70 -5.00 -6.60 3.12
CA VAL A 70 -5.06 -7.80 2.28
C VAL A 70 -6.22 -7.73 1.28
N GLY A 71 -7.41 -7.37 1.75
CA GLY A 71 -8.61 -7.27 0.90
C GLY A 71 -8.47 -6.20 -0.18
N GLY A 72 -7.94 -5.03 0.17
CA GLY A 72 -7.68 -3.96 -0.78
C GLY A 72 -6.70 -4.39 -1.86
N HIS A 73 -5.55 -4.95 -1.52
CA HIS A 73 -4.59 -5.42 -2.53
C HIS A 73 -5.13 -6.55 -3.41
N LEU A 74 -5.97 -7.44 -2.87
CA LEU A 74 -6.70 -8.44 -3.67
C LEU A 74 -7.65 -7.77 -4.68
N VAL A 75 -8.44 -6.79 -4.25
CA VAL A 75 -9.31 -6.00 -5.13
C VAL A 75 -8.48 -5.28 -6.19
N GLY A 76 -7.35 -4.68 -5.80
CA GLY A 76 -6.43 -4.02 -6.72
C GLY A 76 -5.89 -4.95 -7.79
N LEU A 77 -5.41 -6.14 -7.39
CA LEU A 77 -4.95 -7.18 -8.31
C LEU A 77 -6.06 -7.60 -9.29
N ILE A 78 -7.28 -7.85 -8.79
CA ILE A 78 -8.41 -8.27 -9.63
C ILE A 78 -8.77 -7.17 -10.64
N SER A 79 -8.98 -5.94 -10.17
CA SER A 79 -9.36 -4.82 -11.05
C SER A 79 -8.30 -4.53 -12.10
N GLY A 80 -7.02 -4.51 -11.71
CA GLY A 80 -5.91 -4.30 -12.63
C GLY A 80 -5.79 -5.43 -13.66
N SER A 81 -5.93 -6.69 -13.23
CA SER A 81 -5.84 -7.86 -14.12
C SER A 81 -6.96 -7.90 -15.14
N LEU A 82 -8.21 -7.62 -14.72
CA LEU A 82 -9.36 -7.53 -15.63
C LEU A 82 -9.14 -6.47 -16.71
N CYS A 83 -8.57 -5.33 -16.32
CA CYS A 83 -8.28 -4.23 -17.23
C CYS A 83 -7.14 -4.58 -18.20
N ALA A 84 -6.09 -5.27 -17.73
CA ALA A 84 -4.98 -5.71 -18.56
C ALA A 84 -5.36 -6.72 -19.65
N LEU A 85 -6.49 -7.43 -19.53
CA LEU A 85 -6.97 -8.38 -20.54
C LEU A 85 -7.62 -7.70 -21.74
N ILE A 86 -8.05 -6.45 -21.62
CA ILE A 86 -8.64 -5.73 -22.74
C ILE A 86 -7.48 -5.41 -23.71
N PRO A 87 -7.57 -5.70 -25.01
CA PRO A 87 -6.57 -5.21 -25.96
C PRO A 87 -6.79 -3.72 -26.20
N HIS A 88 -5.74 -2.90 -26.20
CA HIS A 88 -5.89 -1.47 -26.51
C HIS A 88 -4.74 -0.91 -27.34
N PRO A 89 -5.03 -0.07 -28.35
CA PRO A 89 -4.02 0.79 -28.96
C PRO A 89 -3.49 1.80 -27.93
N SER A 90 -2.25 2.28 -28.12
CA SER A 90 -1.54 3.10 -27.13
C SER A 90 -2.31 4.36 -26.66
N PHE A 91 -3.21 4.91 -27.49
CA PHE A 91 -4.01 6.10 -27.13
C PHE A 91 -5.15 5.81 -26.14
N SER A 92 -5.69 4.58 -26.11
CA SER A 92 -6.76 4.21 -25.16
C SER A 92 -6.25 3.67 -23.82
N ALA A 93 -4.94 3.50 -23.65
CA ALA A 93 -4.34 3.01 -22.42
C ALA A 93 -4.74 3.84 -21.18
N ALA A 94 -4.79 5.18 -21.31
CA ALA A 94 -5.19 6.06 -20.22
C ALA A 94 -6.64 5.81 -19.74
N VAL A 95 -7.54 5.44 -20.66
CA VAL A 95 -8.94 5.11 -20.32
C VAL A 95 -8.99 3.82 -19.53
N ILE A 96 -8.27 2.77 -19.95
CA ILE A 96 -8.24 1.52 -19.20
C ILE A 96 -7.56 1.67 -17.84
N TYR A 97 -6.43 2.38 -17.76
CA TYR A 97 -5.70 2.54 -16.50
C TYR A 97 -6.50 3.35 -15.48
N SER A 98 -7.14 4.44 -15.91
CA SER A 98 -8.05 5.21 -15.05
C SER A 98 -9.27 4.40 -14.63
N PHE A 99 -9.82 3.56 -15.52
CA PHE A 99 -10.90 2.65 -15.20
C PHE A 99 -10.49 1.58 -14.17
N ALA A 100 -9.28 1.00 -14.28
CA ALA A 100 -8.76 0.04 -13.30
C ALA A 100 -8.69 0.65 -11.89
N VAL A 101 -8.19 1.90 -11.80
CA VAL A 101 -8.13 2.66 -10.55
C VAL A 101 -9.55 2.93 -10.02
N GLY A 102 -10.44 3.48 -10.85
CA GLY A 102 -11.82 3.77 -10.46
C GLY A 102 -12.60 2.53 -10.00
N LEU A 103 -12.45 1.41 -10.72
CA LEU A 103 -13.06 0.13 -10.38
C LEU A 103 -12.54 -0.40 -9.04
N SER A 104 -11.23 -0.31 -8.80
CA SER A 104 -10.66 -0.72 -7.50
C SER A 104 -11.21 0.11 -6.34
N ILE A 105 -11.35 1.42 -6.51
CA ILE A 105 -11.93 2.31 -5.50
C ILE A 105 -13.38 1.93 -5.24
N PHE A 106 -14.18 1.79 -6.30
CA PHE A 106 -15.59 1.41 -6.21
C PHE A 106 -15.78 0.11 -5.43
N ILE A 107 -15.03 -0.94 -5.79
CA ILE A 107 -15.16 -2.25 -5.14
C ILE A 107 -14.70 -2.18 -3.68
N MET A 108 -13.59 -1.51 -3.37
CA MET A 108 -13.11 -1.39 -1.99
C MET A 108 -14.10 -0.64 -1.09
N VAL A 109 -14.70 0.44 -1.58
CA VAL A 109 -15.74 1.20 -0.85
C VAL A 109 -17.00 0.37 -0.70
N ALA A 110 -17.42 -0.35 -1.75
CA ALA A 110 -18.62 -1.20 -1.68
C ALA A 110 -18.47 -2.41 -0.74
N THR A 111 -17.23 -2.81 -0.41
CA THR A 111 -16.94 -4.00 0.42
C THR A 111 -16.33 -3.67 1.78
N ASP A 112 -16.22 -2.39 2.14
CA ASP A 112 -15.54 -1.90 3.35
C ASP A 112 -14.09 -2.44 3.50
N THR A 113 -13.35 -2.51 2.39
CA THR A 113 -11.94 -2.91 2.34
C THR A 113 -11.04 -1.78 1.86
N GLU A 114 -11.35 -0.54 2.24
CA GLU A 114 -10.63 0.64 1.78
C GLU A 114 -9.18 0.58 2.20
N HIS A 115 -8.31 0.50 1.20
CA HIS A 115 -6.88 0.59 1.37
C HIS A 115 -6.32 1.38 0.18
N PRO A 116 -6.21 2.71 0.29
CA PRO A 116 -5.85 3.58 -0.82
C PRO A 116 -4.60 3.15 -1.61
N PRO A 117 -3.53 2.62 -0.97
CA PRO A 117 -2.38 2.10 -1.72
C PRO A 117 -2.74 1.02 -2.75
N ALA A 118 -3.76 0.21 -2.51
CA ALA A 118 -4.17 -0.86 -3.43
C ALA A 118 -4.72 -0.35 -4.77
N SER A 119 -5.23 0.89 -4.83
CA SER A 119 -5.55 1.53 -6.12
C SER A 119 -4.29 1.70 -6.99
N GLY A 120 -3.13 1.94 -6.36
CA GLY A 120 -1.83 1.92 -7.04
C GLY A 120 -1.42 0.52 -7.51
N THR A 121 -1.78 -0.54 -6.78
CA THR A 121 -1.62 -1.92 -7.26
C THR A 121 -2.45 -2.16 -8.51
N ALA A 122 -3.72 -1.72 -8.53
CA ALA A 122 -4.58 -1.84 -9.71
C ALA A 122 -3.97 -1.16 -10.94
N LEU A 123 -3.46 0.07 -10.76
CA LEU A 123 -2.77 0.80 -11.81
C LEU A 123 -1.52 0.05 -12.30
N GLY A 124 -0.66 -0.38 -11.39
CA GLY A 124 0.59 -1.07 -11.73
C GLY A 124 0.35 -2.37 -12.50
N VAL A 125 -0.65 -3.16 -12.08
CA VAL A 125 -1.02 -4.42 -12.76
C VAL A 125 -1.69 -4.15 -14.11
N ALA A 126 -2.50 -3.10 -14.24
CA ALA A 126 -3.08 -2.72 -15.52
C ALA A 126 -2.00 -2.30 -16.54
N ILE A 127 -0.92 -1.64 -16.08
CA ILE A 127 0.21 -1.22 -16.94
C ILE A 127 1.11 -2.39 -17.33
N THR A 128 1.51 -3.20 -16.35
CA THR A 128 2.53 -4.25 -16.54
C THR A 128 1.95 -5.60 -16.96
N GLY A 129 0.62 -5.75 -16.87
CA GLY A 129 -0.06 -7.01 -17.07
C GLY A 129 -0.07 -7.90 -15.82
N PHE A 130 -0.87 -8.95 -15.86
CA PHE A 130 -0.91 -9.93 -14.78
C PHE A 130 0.32 -10.85 -14.83
N SER A 131 1.01 -10.94 -13.70
CA SER A 131 2.11 -11.89 -13.50
C SER A 131 1.91 -12.63 -12.19
N VAL A 132 2.06 -13.95 -12.21
CA VAL A 132 1.94 -14.79 -11.01
C VAL A 132 2.96 -14.37 -9.95
N ASN A 133 4.18 -14.03 -10.36
CA ASN A 133 5.23 -13.57 -9.45
C ASN A 133 4.84 -12.25 -8.77
N VAL A 134 4.24 -11.33 -9.51
CA VAL A 134 3.75 -10.04 -8.99
C VAL A 134 2.61 -10.28 -8.00
N ALA A 135 1.64 -11.13 -8.35
CA ALA A 135 0.53 -11.45 -7.48
C ALA A 135 1.01 -12.07 -6.16
N ILE A 136 1.92 -13.05 -6.23
CA ILE A 136 2.54 -13.66 -5.04
C ILE A 136 3.27 -12.59 -4.22
N ALA A 137 4.07 -11.74 -4.85
CA ALA A 137 4.83 -10.71 -4.14
C ALA A 137 3.91 -9.69 -3.44
N VAL A 138 2.85 -9.22 -4.09
CA VAL A 138 1.86 -8.30 -3.51
C VAL A 138 1.14 -8.95 -2.33
N ILE A 139 0.61 -10.16 -2.50
CA ILE A 139 -0.15 -10.85 -1.45
C ILE A 139 0.76 -11.25 -0.28
N ALA A 140 1.95 -11.76 -0.54
CA ALA A 140 2.92 -12.08 0.50
C ALA A 140 3.29 -10.81 1.29
N SER A 141 3.55 -9.69 0.61
CA SER A 141 3.86 -8.42 1.26
C SER A 141 2.69 -7.92 2.12
N ALA A 142 1.46 -7.98 1.60
CA ALA A 142 0.26 -7.58 2.32
C ALA A 142 0.02 -8.44 3.57
N ILE A 143 0.24 -9.76 3.48
CA ILE A 143 0.13 -10.69 4.61
C ILE A 143 1.22 -10.41 5.64
N VAL A 144 2.49 -10.30 5.22
CA VAL A 144 3.62 -10.02 6.11
C VAL A 144 3.40 -8.70 6.84
N LEU A 145 3.05 -7.62 6.13
CA LEU A 145 2.74 -6.33 6.73
C LEU A 145 1.57 -6.41 7.72
N SER A 146 0.52 -7.17 7.37
CA SER A 146 -0.63 -7.37 8.25
C SER A 146 -0.30 -8.16 9.52
N LEU A 147 0.57 -9.17 9.41
CA LEU A 147 1.05 -9.95 10.56
C LEU A 147 1.96 -9.10 11.45
N VAL A 148 2.93 -8.40 10.85
CA VAL A 148 3.81 -7.48 11.58
C VAL A 148 2.99 -6.42 12.28
N HIS A 149 2.00 -5.82 11.60
CA HIS A 149 1.07 -4.88 12.23
C HIS A 149 0.37 -5.53 13.43
N TYR A 150 -0.24 -6.70 13.25
CA TYR A 150 -0.99 -7.38 14.30
C TYR A 150 -0.13 -7.65 15.55
N PHE A 151 1.08 -8.20 15.38
CA PHE A 151 1.97 -8.54 16.50
C PHE A 151 2.62 -7.32 17.14
N LEU A 152 3.01 -6.32 16.34
CA LEU A 152 3.68 -5.13 16.84
C LEU A 152 2.72 -4.02 17.27
N LYS A 153 1.40 -4.19 17.05
CA LYS A 153 0.36 -3.22 17.42
C LYS A 153 0.53 -2.60 18.81
N PRO A 154 0.91 -3.33 19.89
CA PRO A 154 1.13 -2.73 21.20
C PRO A 154 2.29 -1.72 21.26
N TYR A 155 3.28 -1.87 20.39
CA TYR A 155 4.51 -1.07 20.34
C TYR A 155 4.44 0.08 19.33
N LEU A 156 3.54 0.00 18.35
CA LEU A 156 3.35 1.04 17.33
C LEU A 156 2.57 2.24 17.87
N LYS A 157 2.97 3.45 17.47
CA LYS A 157 2.31 4.72 17.81
C LYS A 157 1.93 5.46 16.53
N ASP A 158 0.83 6.21 16.58
CA ASP A 158 0.46 7.10 15.47
C ASP A 158 1.42 8.29 15.44
N LEU A 159 2.15 8.43 14.34
CA LEU A 159 3.18 9.45 14.16
C LEU A 159 2.72 10.58 13.25
N VAL A 160 1.60 10.41 12.55
CA VAL A 160 0.91 11.47 11.79
C VAL A 160 -0.32 11.93 12.55
#